data_AF-A0A5T1T0E5-F1
#
_entry.id   AF-A0A5T1T0E5-F1
#
_cell.length_a   1.000
_cell.length_b   1.000
_cell.length_c   1.000
_cell.angle_alpha   90.00
_cell.angle_beta   90.00
_cell.angle_gamma   90.00
#
_symmetry.space_group_name_H-M   'P 1'
#
loop_
_entity.id
_entity.type
_entity.pdbx_description
1 polymer ?
#
loop_
_entity_poly.entity_id
_entity_poly.type
_entity_poly.pdbx_seq_one_letter_code
_entity_poly.pdbx_strand_id
1 'polypeptide(L)'
;RLSLVKNDGKDILISGNSLSSAGFGTTQFISQASVSLRESKGRFDANIADAMGFGSANKGVVLGGYSSVSAYMSSAGSGFSAGSGYSVGSTKNYSATLSANTITISAASQLSKVYNVSAGSGFSSGSTLSQFATMKTTAFGVKDETAGVTTLKGAMAV
;
A
#
# COMPACT_ATOMS: atom_id res chain seq x y z
N ARG A 1 6.55 -7.51 -6.04
CA ARG A 1 6.29 -6.18 -6.64
C ARG A 1 7.16 -6.07 -7.88
N LEU A 2 6.68 -5.46 -8.96
CA LEU A 2 7.45 -5.14 -10.17
C LEU A 2 7.50 -3.62 -10.31
N SER A 3 8.65 -3.07 -10.70
CA SER A 3 8.83 -1.63 -10.94
C SER A 3 9.27 -1.43 -12.39
N LEU A 4 8.59 -0.54 -13.10
CA LEU A 4 8.87 -0.21 -14.49
C LEU A 4 9.25 1.26 -14.57
N VAL A 5 10.24 1.59 -15.41
CA VAL A 5 10.76 2.94 -15.55
C VAL A 5 10.73 3.30 -17.03
N LYS A 6 10.18 4.47 -17.35
CA LYS A 6 10.17 5.06 -18.70
C LYS A 6 10.81 6.44 -18.62
N ASN A 7 11.51 6.84 -19.68
CA ASN A 7 12.37 8.02 -19.71
C ASN A 7 11.80 9.20 -20.51
N ASP A 8 10.57 9.12 -21.01
CA ASP A 8 9.92 10.19 -21.79
C ASP A 8 8.81 10.93 -21.03
N GLY A 9 8.59 10.58 -19.76
CA GLY A 9 7.57 11.17 -18.88
C GLY A 9 6.13 10.79 -19.23
N LYS A 10 5.90 9.96 -20.26
CA LYS A 10 4.57 9.44 -20.59
C LYS A 10 4.23 8.22 -19.74
N ASP A 11 2.95 7.93 -19.64
CA ASP A 11 2.48 6.74 -18.93
C ASP A 11 2.95 5.44 -19.60
N ILE A 12 3.14 4.39 -18.79
CA ILE A 12 3.41 3.04 -19.27
C ILE A 12 2.07 2.32 -19.34
N LEU A 13 1.48 2.28 -20.53
CA LEU A 13 0.27 1.50 -20.75
C LEU A 13 0.61 0.00 -20.72
N ILE A 14 0.21 -0.68 -19.64
CA ILE A 14 0.35 -2.13 -19.50
C ILE A 14 -1.03 -2.76 -19.68
N SER A 15 -1.14 -3.66 -20.65
CA SER A 15 -2.33 -4.47 -20.88
C SER A 15 -1.91 -5.88 -21.27
N GLY A 16 -2.70 -6.87 -20.90
CA GLY A 16 -2.41 -8.27 -21.17
C GLY A 16 -3.14 -9.21 -20.21
N ASN A 17 -2.88 -10.50 -20.38
CA ASN A 17 -3.46 -11.55 -19.55
C ASN A 17 -2.68 -11.71 -18.23
N SER A 18 -3.37 -12.08 -17.16
CA SER A 18 -2.76 -12.49 -15.87
C SER A 18 -1.83 -11.48 -15.20
N LEU A 19 -2.04 -10.17 -15.42
CA LEU A 19 -1.25 -9.07 -14.83
C LEU A 19 -1.31 -9.03 -13.29
N SER A 20 -2.32 -9.67 -12.67
CA SER A 20 -2.42 -9.81 -11.22
C SER A 20 -1.21 -10.51 -10.60
N SER A 21 -0.57 -11.44 -11.32
CA SER A 21 0.63 -12.14 -10.85
C SER A 21 1.85 -11.22 -10.72
N ALA A 22 1.95 -10.20 -11.58
CA ALA A 22 2.98 -9.17 -11.52
C ALA A 22 2.61 -7.99 -10.61
N GLY A 23 1.39 -7.97 -10.07
CA GLY A 23 0.88 -6.88 -9.23
C GLY A 23 0.29 -5.69 -9.99
N PHE A 24 0.03 -5.83 -11.30
CA PHE A 24 -0.62 -4.82 -12.16
C PHE A 24 -2.06 -5.20 -12.55
N GLY A 25 -2.70 -6.09 -11.79
CA GLY A 25 -4.10 -6.48 -12.03
C GLY A 25 -5.09 -5.39 -11.63
N THR A 26 -6.32 -5.50 -12.13
CA THR A 26 -7.41 -4.52 -11.92
C THR A 26 -7.86 -4.36 -10.46
N THR A 27 -7.49 -5.30 -9.58
CA THR A 27 -7.81 -5.26 -8.15
C THR A 27 -6.64 -4.79 -7.28
N GLN A 28 -5.52 -4.36 -7.89
CA GLN A 28 -4.31 -3.94 -7.18
C GLN A 28 -4.17 -2.43 -7.24
N PHE A 29 -3.70 -1.84 -6.13
CA PHE A 29 -3.31 -0.43 -6.13
C PHE A 29 -1.89 -0.27 -6.66
N ILE A 30 -1.74 0.54 -7.69
CA ILE A 30 -0.49 0.77 -8.41
C ILE A 30 -0.06 2.22 -8.19
N SER A 31 1.20 2.40 -7.79
CA SER A 31 1.79 3.73 -7.63
C SER A 31 2.58 4.10 -8.89
N GLN A 32 2.30 5.28 -9.42
CA GLN A 32 2.92 5.82 -10.62
C GLN A 32 3.24 7.30 -10.41
N ALA A 33 4.38 7.75 -10.92
CA ALA A 33 4.81 9.14 -10.85
C ALA A 33 5.78 9.44 -12.00
N SER A 34 5.75 10.67 -12.49
CA SER A 34 6.80 11.26 -13.33
C SER A 34 7.55 12.30 -12.51
N VAL A 35 8.87 12.22 -12.44
CA VAL A 35 9.70 13.10 -11.62
C VAL A 35 10.62 13.92 -12.52
N SER A 36 10.58 15.24 -12.39
CA SER A 36 11.53 16.13 -13.06
C SER A 36 12.90 16.14 -12.37
N LEU A 37 13.94 16.55 -13.10
CA LEU A 37 15.29 16.70 -12.57
C LEU A 37 15.38 17.71 -11.40
N ARG A 38 14.42 18.63 -11.30
CA ARG A 38 14.33 19.54 -10.15
C ARG A 38 13.76 18.84 -8.94
N GLU A 39 12.67 18.09 -9.12
CA GLU A 39 12.03 17.33 -8.05
C GLU A 39 12.94 16.23 -7.50
N SER A 40 13.80 15.65 -8.35
CA SER A 40 14.77 14.64 -7.90
C SER A 40 15.84 15.17 -6.93
N LYS A 41 15.99 16.50 -6.83
CA LYS A 41 16.88 17.17 -5.87
C LYS A 41 16.17 17.56 -4.57
N GLY A 42 14.83 17.46 -4.51
CA GLY A 42 14.00 17.72 -3.33
C GLY A 42 13.61 16.44 -2.60
N ARG A 43 13.08 16.58 -1.37
CA ARG A 43 12.58 15.42 -0.60
C ARG A 43 11.45 14.76 -1.38
N PHE A 44 11.48 13.44 -1.47
CA PHE A 44 10.41 12.68 -2.11
C PHE A 44 9.29 12.42 -1.10
N ASP A 45 8.07 12.79 -1.45
CA ASP A 45 6.91 12.39 -0.67
C ASP A 45 6.71 10.87 -0.71
N ALA A 46 5.97 10.36 0.25
CA ALA A 46 5.62 8.95 0.41
C ALA A 46 5.07 8.26 -0.87
N ASN A 47 4.25 8.94 -1.67
CA ASN A 47 3.63 8.34 -2.85
C ASN A 47 4.63 8.28 -4.01
N ILE A 48 5.44 9.33 -4.20
CA ILE A 48 6.55 9.32 -5.16
C ILE A 48 7.57 8.25 -4.73
N ALA A 49 7.97 8.20 -3.47
CA ALA A 49 8.92 7.19 -2.98
C ALA A 49 8.42 5.75 -3.21
N ASP A 50 7.13 5.47 -3.03
CA ASP A 50 6.56 4.15 -3.33
C ASP A 50 6.55 3.84 -4.83
N ALA A 51 6.26 4.83 -5.70
CA ALA A 51 6.35 4.68 -7.16
C ALA A 51 7.79 4.45 -7.62
N MET A 52 8.76 5.12 -6.98
CA MET A 52 10.19 4.95 -7.22
C MET A 52 10.74 3.63 -6.65
N GLY A 53 9.95 2.88 -5.88
CA GLY A 53 10.30 1.55 -5.37
C GLY A 53 11.15 1.55 -4.09
N PHE A 54 11.06 2.60 -3.26
CA PHE A 54 11.72 2.65 -1.95
C PHE A 54 11.10 1.69 -0.92
N GLY A 55 9.81 1.37 -1.08
CA GLY A 55 9.10 0.50 -0.13
C GLY A 55 8.87 1.15 1.24
N SER A 56 8.86 2.48 1.32
CA SER A 56 8.74 3.25 2.56
C SER A 56 7.37 3.14 3.26
N ALA A 57 6.33 2.70 2.53
CA ALA A 57 5.00 2.48 3.10
C ALA A 57 4.83 1.03 3.60
N ASN A 58 4.51 0.86 4.89
CA ASN A 58 4.22 -0.46 5.46
C ASN A 58 2.80 -0.90 5.08
N LYS A 59 2.61 -1.38 3.84
CA LYS A 59 1.30 -1.86 3.36
C LYS A 59 0.85 -3.17 4.03
N GLY A 60 1.74 -3.85 4.76
CA GLY A 60 1.44 -5.09 5.49
C GLY A 60 0.54 -4.89 6.72
N VAL A 61 0.30 -3.65 7.14
CA VAL A 61 -0.65 -3.32 8.21
C VAL A 61 -2.11 -3.47 7.81
N VAL A 62 -2.42 -3.65 6.52
CA VAL A 62 -3.80 -3.77 6.04
C VAL A 62 -4.24 -5.22 6.09
N LEU A 63 -5.30 -5.48 6.87
CA LEU A 63 -5.96 -6.77 6.94
C LEU A 63 -7.26 -6.72 6.13
N GLY A 64 -7.20 -7.31 4.93
CA GLY A 64 -8.34 -7.43 4.03
C GLY A 64 -9.28 -8.59 4.40
N GLY A 65 -10.58 -8.42 4.18
CA GLY A 65 -11.59 -9.47 4.31
C GLY A 65 -12.13 -9.71 5.72
N TYR A 66 -11.66 -8.96 6.72
CA TYR A 66 -12.09 -9.09 8.11
C TYR A 66 -12.53 -7.75 8.68
N SER A 67 -13.60 -7.75 9.50
CA SER A 67 -14.11 -6.55 10.17
C SER A 67 -13.29 -6.16 11.40
N SER A 68 -12.63 -7.13 12.05
CA SER A 68 -11.77 -6.93 13.21
C SER A 68 -10.60 -7.91 13.24
N VAL A 69 -9.56 -7.57 14.01
CA VAL A 69 -8.44 -8.47 14.29
C VAL A 69 -8.91 -9.71 15.04
N SER A 70 -9.87 -9.59 15.96
CA SER A 70 -10.44 -10.74 16.67
C SER A 70 -11.16 -11.72 15.74
N ALA A 71 -11.88 -11.21 14.73
CA ALA A 71 -12.55 -12.04 13.73
C ALA A 71 -11.54 -12.80 12.86
N TYR A 72 -10.44 -12.14 12.48
CA TYR A 72 -9.32 -12.80 11.79
C TYR A 72 -8.65 -13.85 12.67
N MET A 73 -8.32 -13.52 13.92
CA MET A 73 -7.67 -14.48 14.81
C MET A 73 -8.53 -15.71 15.10
N SER A 74 -9.86 -15.55 15.08
CA SER A 74 -10.80 -16.65 15.28
C SER A 74 -11.05 -17.46 14.01
N SER A 75 -10.60 -17.01 12.84
CA SER A 75 -10.84 -17.72 11.58
C SER A 75 -9.94 -18.95 11.44
N ALA A 76 -10.46 -19.96 10.74
CA ALA A 76 -9.69 -21.16 10.44
C ALA A 76 -8.48 -20.82 9.56
N GLY A 77 -7.31 -21.38 9.89
CA GLY A 77 -6.06 -21.15 9.15
C GLY A 77 -5.33 -19.87 9.51
N SER A 78 -5.81 -19.07 10.46
CA SER A 78 -5.15 -17.83 10.91
C SER A 78 -3.88 -18.05 11.74
N GLY A 79 -3.72 -19.24 12.34
CA GLY A 79 -2.67 -19.54 13.32
C GLY A 79 -2.96 -19.04 14.74
N PHE A 80 -4.09 -18.33 14.95
CA PHE A 80 -4.50 -17.76 16.24
C PHE A 80 -5.76 -18.42 16.81
N SER A 81 -6.20 -19.54 16.24
CA SER A 81 -7.36 -20.29 16.70
C SER A 81 -7.18 -20.78 18.14
N ALA A 82 -8.29 -21.09 18.81
CA ALA A 82 -8.27 -21.70 20.13
C ALA A 82 -7.33 -22.93 20.15
N GLY A 83 -6.47 -23.01 21.16
CA GLY A 83 -5.46 -24.07 21.30
C GLY A 83 -4.11 -23.79 20.61
N SER A 84 -3.95 -22.71 19.82
CA SER A 84 -2.66 -22.39 19.18
C SER A 84 -1.63 -21.78 20.12
N GLY A 85 -2.03 -21.40 21.35
CA GLY A 85 -1.17 -20.64 22.28
C GLY A 85 -1.06 -19.14 21.98
N TYR A 86 -1.60 -18.69 20.83
CA TYR A 86 -1.58 -17.29 20.38
C TYR A 86 -2.97 -16.67 20.28
N SER A 87 -4.01 -17.39 20.73
CA SER A 87 -5.40 -16.98 20.60
C SER A 87 -5.72 -15.69 21.34
N VAL A 88 -6.87 -15.11 21.00
CA VAL A 88 -7.45 -13.97 21.73
C VAL A 88 -7.57 -14.35 23.22
N GLY A 89 -7.11 -13.47 24.11
CA GLY A 89 -7.11 -13.73 25.56
C GLY A 89 -5.98 -14.64 26.06
N SER A 90 -5.05 -15.06 25.19
CA SER A 90 -3.82 -15.73 25.65
C SER A 90 -2.92 -14.77 26.44
N THR A 91 -2.07 -15.32 27.31
CA THR A 91 -1.08 -14.55 28.09
C THR A 91 -0.06 -13.80 27.22
N LYS A 92 -0.03 -14.09 25.92
CA LYS A 92 0.86 -13.48 24.93
C LYS A 92 0.32 -12.17 24.35
N ASN A 93 -0.96 -11.82 24.59
CA ASN A 93 -1.57 -10.54 24.21
C ASN A 93 -1.40 -10.12 22.72
N TYR A 94 -1.23 -11.08 21.79
CA TYR A 94 -1.07 -10.78 20.35
C TYR A 94 -2.22 -9.97 19.77
N SER A 95 -3.45 -10.20 20.25
CA SER A 95 -4.63 -9.44 19.83
C SER A 95 -4.50 -7.94 20.10
N ALA A 96 -3.85 -7.54 21.19
CA ALA A 96 -3.64 -6.12 21.52
C ALA A 96 -2.63 -5.48 20.56
N THR A 97 -1.48 -6.13 20.33
CA THR A 97 -0.47 -5.65 19.39
C THR A 97 -1.00 -5.56 17.97
N LEU A 98 -1.71 -6.59 17.51
CA LEU A 98 -2.31 -6.60 16.17
C LEU A 98 -3.38 -5.52 16.03
N SER A 99 -4.26 -5.35 17.03
CA SER A 99 -5.31 -4.32 16.98
C SER A 99 -4.76 -2.89 16.96
N ALA A 100 -3.61 -2.65 17.61
CA ALA A 100 -2.98 -1.33 17.61
C ALA A 100 -2.31 -0.97 16.27
N ASN A 101 -1.87 -1.97 15.50
CA ASN A 101 -1.03 -1.76 14.31
C ASN A 101 -1.74 -2.15 13.00
N THR A 102 -2.94 -2.71 13.05
CA THR A 102 -3.65 -3.23 11.86
C THR A 102 -4.82 -2.34 11.47
N ILE A 103 -4.97 -2.10 10.17
CA ILE A 103 -6.14 -1.44 9.60
C ILE A 103 -7.01 -2.51 8.94
N THR A 104 -8.22 -2.70 9.47
CA THR A 104 -9.17 -3.68 8.93
C THR A 104 -10.02 -3.10 7.81
N ILE A 105 -10.06 -3.83 6.70
CA ILE A 105 -10.82 -3.52 5.48
C ILE A 105 -11.65 -4.77 5.13
N SER A 106 -12.91 -4.80 5.57
CA SER A 106 -13.83 -5.89 5.27
C SER A 106 -14.57 -5.70 3.95
N ALA A 107 -14.59 -4.48 3.39
CA ALA A 107 -15.29 -4.16 2.14
C ALA A 107 -14.59 -3.02 1.38
N ALA A 108 -14.79 -2.98 0.06
CA ALA A 108 -14.23 -1.95 -0.81
C ALA A 108 -14.64 -0.52 -0.41
N SER A 109 -15.84 -0.34 0.16
CA SER A 109 -16.30 0.96 0.67
C SER A 109 -15.41 1.54 1.79
N GLN A 110 -14.65 0.69 2.48
CA GLN A 110 -13.73 1.09 3.55
C GLN A 110 -12.33 1.44 3.04
N LEU A 111 -12.04 1.28 1.74
CA LEU A 111 -10.74 1.59 1.15
C LEU A 111 -10.34 3.07 1.33
N SER A 112 -11.32 3.95 1.52
CA SER A 112 -11.11 5.36 1.88
C SER A 112 -10.36 5.55 3.20
N LYS A 113 -10.24 4.53 4.06
CA LYS A 113 -9.38 4.57 5.26
C LYS A 113 -7.89 4.65 4.92
N VAL A 114 -7.49 4.07 3.80
CA VAL A 114 -6.08 3.86 3.42
C VAL A 114 -5.69 4.54 2.11
N TYR A 115 -6.64 4.76 1.20
CA TYR A 115 -6.42 5.41 -0.10
C TYR A 115 -7.35 6.61 -0.30
N ASN A 116 -6.94 7.52 -1.18
CA ASN A 116 -7.71 8.71 -1.55
C ASN A 116 -8.76 8.38 -2.62
N VAL A 117 -9.74 7.55 -2.27
CA VAL A 117 -10.83 7.06 -3.17
C VAL A 117 -12.19 7.70 -2.89
N SER A 118 -12.23 8.81 -2.14
CA SER A 118 -13.48 9.53 -1.84
C SER A 118 -14.09 10.16 -3.09
N ALA A 119 -15.40 10.45 -3.06
CA ALA A 119 -16.05 11.21 -4.12
C ALA A 119 -15.34 12.57 -4.33
N GLY A 120 -15.14 12.96 -5.60
CA GLY A 120 -14.44 14.20 -5.96
C GLY A 120 -12.92 14.13 -5.98
N SER A 121 -12.30 13.00 -5.60
CA SER A 121 -10.83 12.83 -5.59
C SER A 121 -10.18 12.64 -6.97
N GLY A 122 -10.97 12.41 -8.03
CA GLY A 122 -10.49 11.91 -9.32
C GLY A 122 -10.21 10.39 -9.33
N PHE A 123 -10.08 9.77 -8.16
CA PHE A 123 -9.82 8.32 -7.99
C PHE A 123 -10.97 7.60 -7.26
N SER A 124 -12.17 8.17 -7.31
CA SER A 124 -13.33 7.61 -6.60
C SER A 124 -13.60 6.16 -6.98
N SER A 125 -14.07 5.36 -6.03
CA SER A 125 -14.46 3.96 -6.30
C SER A 125 -15.37 3.86 -7.52
N GLY A 126 -15.03 2.99 -8.47
CA GLY A 126 -15.75 2.84 -9.75
C GLY A 126 -15.28 3.78 -10.87
N SER A 127 -14.36 4.71 -10.60
CA SER A 127 -13.68 5.44 -11.67
C SER A 127 -12.66 4.54 -12.37
N THR A 128 -12.36 4.86 -13.63
CA THR A 128 -11.32 4.19 -14.44
C THR A 128 -9.91 4.41 -13.90
N LEU A 129 -9.74 5.27 -12.88
CA LEU A 129 -8.45 5.62 -12.28
C LEU A 129 -8.31 5.15 -10.83
N SER A 130 -9.33 4.53 -10.24
CA SER A 130 -9.36 4.18 -8.81
C SER A 130 -8.18 3.32 -8.34
N GLN A 131 -7.63 2.47 -9.20
CA GLN A 131 -6.44 1.67 -8.92
C GLN A 131 -5.15 2.50 -8.73
N PHE A 132 -5.14 3.76 -9.17
CA PHE A 132 -4.01 4.69 -9.04
C PHE A 132 -4.18 5.69 -7.89
N ALA A 133 -5.20 5.50 -7.05
CA ALA A 133 -5.43 6.37 -5.90
C ALA A 133 -4.19 6.45 -5.02
N THR A 134 -3.81 7.67 -4.63
CA THR A 134 -2.70 7.90 -3.72
C THR A 134 -3.00 7.34 -2.33
N MET A 135 -1.95 6.89 -1.64
CA MET A 135 -2.05 6.41 -0.28
C MET A 135 -2.21 7.57 0.69
N LYS A 136 -2.96 7.34 1.76
CA LYS A 136 -2.94 8.19 2.95
C LYS A 136 -1.67 7.93 3.74
N THR A 137 -0.79 8.93 3.81
CA THR A 137 0.51 8.82 4.49
C THR A 137 0.37 8.48 5.97
N THR A 138 -0.72 8.92 6.61
CA THR A 138 -1.07 8.62 8.00
C THR A 138 -1.48 7.16 8.24
N ALA A 139 -1.92 6.45 7.20
CA ALA A 139 -2.43 5.07 7.34
C ALA A 139 -1.31 4.02 7.34
N PHE A 140 -0.17 4.30 6.70
CA PHE A 140 0.88 3.29 6.47
C PHE A 140 2.18 3.59 7.24
N GLY A 141 2.15 4.49 8.21
CA GLY A 141 3.34 4.90 8.98
C GLY A 141 4.48 5.40 8.08
N VAL A 142 4.14 6.06 6.97
CA VAL A 142 5.11 6.40 5.93
C VAL A 142 5.97 7.57 6.37
N LYS A 143 7.28 7.48 6.08
CA LYS A 143 8.20 8.61 6.19
C LYS A 143 8.58 9.06 4.79
N ASP A 144 8.73 10.37 4.62
CA ASP A 144 9.29 10.91 3.38
C ASP A 144 10.75 10.46 3.25
N GLU A 145 11.18 10.23 2.02
CA GLU A 145 12.53 9.77 1.74
C GLU A 145 13.46 10.95 1.41
N THR A 146 14.72 10.80 1.80
CA THR A 146 15.71 11.85 1.56
C THR A 146 16.01 11.95 0.06
N ALA A 147 16.06 13.19 -0.42
CA ALA A 147 16.25 13.56 -1.81
C ALA A 147 17.51 12.97 -2.47
N GLY A 148 17.41 12.74 -3.78
CA GLY A 148 18.57 12.57 -4.67
C GLY A 148 19.45 11.35 -4.37
N VAL A 149 20.73 11.46 -4.70
CA VAL A 149 21.72 10.38 -4.62
C VAL A 149 22.14 9.99 -3.20
N THR A 150 21.48 10.55 -2.17
CA THR A 150 21.81 10.28 -0.75
C THR A 150 21.24 8.95 -0.26
N THR A 151 20.35 8.34 -1.03
CA THR A 151 19.84 6.99 -0.80
C THR A 151 20.19 6.11 -2.01
N LEU A 152 20.39 4.80 -1.78
CA LEU A 152 20.69 3.87 -2.87
C LEU A 152 19.63 3.93 -3.96
N LYS A 153 18.34 3.98 -3.57
CA LYS A 153 17.25 4.00 -4.53
C LYS A 153 17.13 5.34 -5.25
N GLY A 154 17.42 6.45 -4.58
CA GLY A 154 17.47 7.77 -5.20
C GLY A 154 18.64 7.93 -6.18
N ALA A 155 19.78 7.25 -5.94
CA ALA A 155 20.88 7.22 -6.91
C ALA A 155 20.57 6.38 -8.17
N MET A 156 19.82 5.28 -8.02
CA MET A 156 19.40 4.43 -9.15
C MET A 156 18.23 5.01 -9.96
N ALA A 157 17.65 6.10 -9.48
CA ALA A 157 16.46 6.74 -10.03
C ALA A 157 16.76 7.90 -11.00
N VAL A 158 17.99 8.41 -10.99
CA VAL A 158 18.46 9.55 -11.79
C VAL A 158 19.07 9.07 -13.09
#